data_AF-A0A1M7CT48-F1
#
_entry.id   AF-A0A1M7CT48-F1
#
_cell.length_a   1.000
_cell.length_b   1.000
_cell.length_c   1.000
_cell.angle_alpha   90.00
_cell.angle_beta   90.00
_cell.angle_gamma   90.00
#
_symmetry.space_group_name_H-M   'P 1'
#
loop_
_entity.id
_entity.type
_entity.pdbx_description
1 polymer ?
#
loop_
_entity_poly.entity_id
_entity_poly.type
_entity_poly.pdbx_seq_one_letter_code
_entity_poly.pdbx_strand_id
1 'polypeptide(L)'
;MQLMTRYARLALVSVFVTLLAGCAGKPVIQTQVIEKQIAVPCLVETPPECKSAYAVDRTSAKDDAVTINRALRAEIEERWACEVKLLAAMKGCNKETKKEGAMSAEKAGS
;
A
#
# COMPACT_ATOMS: atom_id res chain seq x y z
N MET A 1 56.91 -51.02 -14.47
CA MET A 1 55.80 -50.35 -15.22
C MET A 1 54.40 -50.59 -14.65
N GLN A 2 54.13 -51.67 -13.91
CA GLN A 2 52.77 -51.95 -13.38
C GLN A 2 52.35 -51.11 -12.16
N LEU A 3 53.29 -50.56 -11.39
CA LEU A 3 52.97 -49.69 -10.24
C LEU A 3 52.43 -48.32 -10.70
N MET A 4 53.07 -47.69 -11.69
CA MET A 4 52.66 -46.36 -12.19
C MET A 4 51.28 -46.38 -12.87
N THR A 5 50.92 -47.47 -13.54
CA THR A 5 49.58 -47.64 -14.12
C THR A 5 48.49 -47.83 -13.07
N ARG A 6 48.81 -48.38 -11.88
CA ARG A 6 47.87 -48.47 -10.75
C ARG A 6 47.64 -47.10 -10.10
N TYR A 7 48.71 -46.31 -9.91
CA TYR A 7 48.58 -44.94 -9.39
C TYR A 7 47.83 -44.01 -10.35
N ALA A 8 48.10 -44.11 -11.65
CA ALA A 8 47.37 -43.33 -12.66
C ALA A 8 45.87 -43.65 -12.66
N ARG A 9 45.49 -44.93 -12.51
CA ARG A 9 44.07 -45.34 -12.39
C ARG A 9 43.42 -44.83 -11.11
N LEU A 10 44.13 -44.88 -9.97
CA LEU A 10 43.63 -44.35 -8.70
C LEU A 10 43.40 -42.83 -8.75
N ALA A 11 44.34 -42.09 -9.34
CA ALA A 11 44.20 -40.64 -9.53
C ALA A 11 43.03 -40.29 -10.46
N LEU A 12 42.83 -41.06 -11.52
CA LEU A 12 41.74 -40.83 -12.47
C LEU A 12 40.37 -41.11 -11.83
N VAL A 13 40.27 -42.16 -11.00
CA VAL A 13 39.07 -42.44 -10.21
C VAL A 13 38.79 -41.34 -9.18
N SER A 14 39.80 -40.84 -8.48
CA SER A 14 39.59 -39.77 -7.49
C SER A 14 39.11 -38.47 -8.13
N VAL A 15 39.65 -38.12 -9.31
CA VAL A 15 39.22 -36.93 -10.06
C VAL A 15 37.78 -37.07 -10.55
N PHE A 16 37.39 -38.26 -11.02
CA PHE A 16 36.00 -38.48 -11.43
C PHE A 16 35.03 -38.37 -10.25
N VAL A 17 35.35 -38.97 -9.10
CA VAL A 17 34.47 -38.94 -7.92
C VAL A 17 34.22 -37.50 -7.42
N THR A 18 35.21 -36.61 -7.47
CA THR A 18 35.04 -35.23 -7.02
C THR A 18 34.22 -34.38 -7.99
N LEU A 19 34.34 -34.58 -9.31
CA LEU A 19 33.52 -33.87 -10.30
C LEU A 19 32.04 -34.26 -10.25
N LEU A 20 31.74 -35.55 -10.01
CA LEU A 20 30.35 -36.03 -9.96
C LEU A 20 29.61 -35.64 -8.66
N ALA A 21 30.33 -35.43 -7.56
CA ALA A 21 29.73 -35.01 -6.29
C ALA A 21 29.09 -33.60 -6.36
N GLY A 22 29.58 -32.73 -7.25
CA GLY A 22 29.05 -31.38 -7.44
C GLY A 22 27.70 -31.31 -8.19
N CYS A 23 27.34 -32.35 -8.97
CA CYS A 23 26.12 -32.34 -9.79
C CYS A 23 24.87 -32.91 -9.07
N ALA A 24 25.05 -33.62 -7.94
CA ALA A 24 23.94 -34.22 -7.19
C ALA A 24 23.48 -33.39 -5.97
N GLY A 25 23.98 -32.16 -5.83
CA GLY A 25 23.63 -31.28 -4.73
C GLY A 25 22.16 -30.87 -4.78
N LYS A 26 21.41 -31.12 -3.70
CA LYS A 26 20.06 -30.56 -3.53
C LYS A 26 20.13 -29.03 -3.54
N PRO A 27 19.35 -28.34 -4.39
CA PRO A 27 19.33 -26.89 -4.36
C PRO A 27 18.82 -26.42 -3.00
N VAL A 28 19.60 -25.57 -2.34
CA VAL A 28 19.18 -24.92 -1.08
C VAL A 28 18.25 -23.77 -1.46
N ILE A 29 16.95 -23.97 -1.31
CA ILE A 29 15.95 -22.93 -1.52
C ILE A 29 16.06 -21.94 -0.36
N GLN A 30 16.69 -20.79 -0.62
CA GLN A 30 16.74 -19.69 0.34
C GLN A 30 15.51 -18.80 0.14
N THR A 31 14.52 -18.93 1.01
CA THR A 31 13.43 -17.97 1.10
C THR A 31 13.94 -16.72 1.81
N GLN A 32 14.12 -15.63 1.08
CA GLN A 32 14.44 -14.33 1.67
C GLN A 32 13.16 -13.54 1.91
N VAL A 33 13.01 -12.98 3.10
CA VAL A 33 11.95 -12.02 3.39
C VAL A 33 12.42 -10.66 2.87
N ILE A 34 11.80 -10.20 1.78
CA ILE A 34 12.07 -8.87 1.21
C ILE A 34 10.98 -7.93 1.71
N GLU A 35 11.35 -6.99 2.57
CA GLU A 35 10.46 -5.91 2.98
C GLU A 35 10.29 -4.92 1.82
N LYS A 36 9.15 -4.99 1.14
CA LYS A 36 8.79 -4.06 0.07
C LYS A 36 7.75 -3.07 0.59
N GLN A 37 8.07 -1.77 0.52
CA GLN A 37 7.10 -0.73 0.79
C GLN A 37 6.06 -0.71 -0.33
N ILE A 38 4.79 -0.84 0.03
CA ILE A 38 3.65 -0.75 -0.90
C ILE A 38 2.90 0.52 -0.53
N ALA A 39 2.68 1.40 -1.51
CA ALA A 39 1.88 2.60 -1.30
C ALA A 39 0.45 2.17 -0.95
N VAL A 40 -0.02 2.53 0.24
CA VAL A 40 -1.41 2.31 0.64
C VAL A 40 -2.21 3.53 0.21
N PRO A 41 -3.18 3.40 -0.71
CA PRO A 41 -3.99 4.53 -1.11
C PRO A 41 -4.77 5.01 0.12
N CYS A 42 -4.68 6.30 0.39
CA CYS A 42 -5.48 6.90 1.43
C CYS A 42 -6.96 6.86 1.03
N LEU A 43 -7.77 6.20 1.85
CA LEU A 43 -9.22 6.10 1.68
C LEU A 43 -9.90 7.14 2.56
N VAL A 44 -10.51 8.15 1.95
CA VAL A 44 -11.35 9.12 2.65
C VAL A 44 -12.79 8.63 2.59
N GLU A 45 -13.31 8.15 3.71
CA GLU A 45 -14.72 7.81 3.84
C GLU A 45 -15.58 9.07 3.98
N THR A 46 -16.83 8.99 3.54
CA THR A 46 -17.79 10.08 3.71
C THR A 46 -18.08 10.28 5.19
N PRO A 47 -17.79 11.47 5.75
CA PRO A 47 -18.00 11.72 7.17
C PRO A 47 -19.50 11.67 7.56
N PRO A 48 -19.86 11.27 8.80
CA PRO A 48 -21.25 10.99 9.20
C PRO A 48 -22.17 12.23 9.19
N GLU A 49 -21.58 13.42 9.29
CA GLU A 49 -22.25 14.71 9.12
C GLU A 49 -22.69 15.01 7.67
N CYS A 50 -22.09 14.34 6.69
CA CYS A 50 -22.45 14.52 5.28
C CYS A 50 -23.73 13.75 4.98
N LYS A 51 -24.84 14.49 4.86
CA LYS A 51 -26.15 13.92 4.54
C LYS A 51 -26.34 13.82 3.02
N SER A 52 -27.08 12.80 2.59
CA SER A 52 -27.51 12.62 1.19
C SER A 52 -28.79 13.39 0.85
N ALA A 53 -29.56 13.80 1.87
CA ALA A 53 -30.77 14.60 1.74
C ALA A 53 -30.82 15.66 2.83
N TYR A 54 -31.19 16.88 2.46
CA TYR A 54 -31.25 18.05 3.33
C TYR A 54 -32.69 18.43 3.67
N ALA A 55 -32.85 19.31 4.67
CA ALA A 55 -34.17 19.79 5.09
C ALA A 55 -34.94 20.45 3.93
N VAL A 56 -34.24 21.12 3.01
CA VAL A 56 -34.82 21.81 1.85
C VAL A 56 -35.41 20.84 0.83
N ASP A 57 -34.86 19.62 0.70
CA ASP A 57 -35.40 18.59 -0.22
C ASP A 57 -36.82 18.14 0.14
N ARG A 58 -37.25 18.43 1.37
CA ARG A 58 -38.59 18.14 1.88
C ARG A 58 -39.53 19.33 1.80
N THR A 59 -39.05 20.50 1.38
CA THR A 59 -39.87 21.70 1.24
C THR A 59 -40.52 21.77 -0.14
N SER A 60 -41.75 22.26 -0.19
CA SER A 60 -42.49 22.56 -1.41
C SER A 60 -42.50 24.07 -1.66
N ALA A 61 -42.60 24.48 -2.93
CA ALA A 61 -42.77 25.89 -3.29
C ALA A 61 -44.09 26.49 -2.75
N LYS A 62 -45.01 25.66 -2.25
CA LYS A 62 -46.27 26.07 -1.63
C LYS A 62 -46.16 26.29 -0.12
N ASP A 63 -45.04 25.95 0.50
CA ASP A 63 -44.85 26.09 1.94
C ASP A 63 -44.70 27.56 2.33
N ASP A 64 -44.99 27.87 3.60
CA ASP A 64 -44.83 29.22 4.13
C ASP A 64 -43.36 29.67 4.08
N ALA A 65 -43.16 30.97 3.83
CA ALA A 65 -41.83 31.57 3.69
C ALA A 65 -40.96 31.36 4.93
N VAL A 66 -41.54 31.31 6.15
CA VAL A 66 -40.77 31.03 7.37
C VAL A 66 -40.24 29.61 7.39
N THR A 67 -41.04 28.65 6.91
CA THR A 67 -40.67 27.22 6.84
C THR A 67 -39.52 27.01 5.85
N ILE A 68 -39.61 27.62 4.66
CA ILE A 68 -38.56 27.56 3.64
C ILE A 68 -37.27 28.18 4.17
N ASN A 69 -37.32 29.38 4.76
CA ASN A 69 -36.14 30.06 5.29
C ASN A 69 -35.46 29.29 6.43
N ARG A 70 -36.24 28.60 7.28
CA ARG A 70 -35.69 27.75 8.33
C ARG A 70 -34.97 26.53 7.74
N ALA A 71 -35.56 25.89 6.74
CA ALA A 71 -34.96 24.75 6.07
C ALA A 71 -33.63 25.13 5.38
N LEU A 72 -33.59 26.29 4.71
CA LEU A 72 -32.38 26.82 4.06
C LEU A 72 -31.25 27.09 5.07
N ARG A 73 -31.56 27.69 6.23
CA ARG A 73 -30.55 27.93 7.27
C ARG A 73 -29.98 26.62 7.81
N ALA A 74 -30.85 25.64 8.05
CA ALA A 74 -30.42 24.31 8.50
C ALA A 74 -29.52 23.62 7.45
N GLU A 75 -29.85 23.73 6.15
CA GLU A 75 -29.02 23.18 5.08
C GLU A 75 -27.62 23.82 5.05
N ILE A 76 -27.51 25.14 5.20
CA ILE A 76 -26.22 25.84 5.22
C ILE A 76 -25.35 25.32 6.36
N GLU A 77 -25.91 25.18 7.57
CA GLU A 77 -25.20 24.67 8.74
C GLU A 77 -24.75 23.21 8.54
N GLU A 78 -25.62 22.36 8.01
CA GLU A 78 -25.34 20.95 7.75
C GLU A 78 -24.26 20.75 6.67
N ARG A 79 -24.33 21.50 5.57
CA ARG A 79 -23.31 21.47 4.51
C ARG A 79 -21.97 21.97 4.99
N TRP A 80 -21.96 23.04 5.78
CA TRP A 80 -20.72 23.58 6.33
C TRP A 80 -20.03 22.57 7.27
N ALA A 81 -20.79 21.89 8.12
CA ALA A 81 -20.25 20.85 9.00
C ALA A 81 -19.59 19.70 8.21
N CYS A 82 -20.23 19.25 7.13
CA CYS A 82 -19.68 18.25 6.21
C CYS A 82 -18.38 18.74 5.55
N GLU A 83 -18.38 19.96 4.99
CA GLU A 83 -17.23 20.51 4.27
C GLU A 83 -16.00 20.62 5.16
N VAL A 84 -16.14 21.14 6.38
CA VAL A 84 -15.02 21.30 7.31
C VAL A 84 -14.35 19.96 7.63
N LYS A 85 -15.14 18.92 7.88
CA LYS A 85 -14.60 17.60 8.24
C LYS A 85 -14.07 16.84 7.03
N LEU A 86 -14.70 16.97 5.86
CA LEU A 86 -14.16 16.44 4.61
C LEU A 86 -12.81 17.09 4.27
N LEU A 87 -12.70 18.41 4.40
CA LEU A 87 -11.43 19.12 4.20
C LEU A 87 -10.35 18.70 5.20
N ALA A 88 -10.73 18.43 6.46
CA ALA A 88 -9.80 17.90 7.46
C ALA A 88 -9.31 16.49 7.09
N ALA A 89 -10.22 15.60 6.67
CA ALA A 89 -9.87 14.25 6.23
C ALA A 89 -8.94 14.27 5.00
N MET A 90 -9.26 15.10 4.00
CA MET A 90 -8.44 15.32 2.81
C MET A 90 -7.06 15.89 3.15
N LYS A 91 -6.96 16.81 4.12
CA LYS A 91 -5.67 17.34 4.60
C LYS A 91 -4.84 16.28 5.29
N GLY A 92 -5.45 15.40 6.11
CA GLY A 92 -4.76 14.26 6.71
C GLY A 92 -4.19 13.34 5.64
N CYS A 93 -5.06 12.95 4.71
CA CYS A 93 -4.72 12.13 3.54
C CYS A 93 -3.52 12.66 2.74
N ASN A 94 -3.54 13.95 2.39
CA ASN A 94 -2.48 14.58 1.61
C ASN A 94 -1.18 14.84 2.40
N LYS A 95 -1.23 14.84 3.74
CA LYS A 95 -0.03 14.96 4.57
C LYS A 95 0.73 13.64 4.65
N GLU A 96 0.01 12.53 4.77
CA GLU A 96 0.63 11.20 4.80
C GLU A 96 1.27 10.85 3.45
N THR A 97 0.61 11.15 2.32
CA THR A 97 1.20 10.94 0.98
C THR A 97 2.47 11.76 0.74
N LYS A 98 2.56 12.98 1.29
CA LYS A 98 3.78 13.80 1.19
C LYS A 98 4.93 13.27 2.06
N LYS A 99 4.64 12.68 3.22
CA LYS A 99 5.66 12.03 4.06
C LYS A 99 6.22 10.78 3.41
N GLU A 100 5.37 9.93 2.83
CA GLU A 100 5.79 8.71 2.13
C GLU A 100 6.64 9.02 0.88
N GLY A 101 6.30 10.09 0.14
CA GLY A 101 7.10 10.57 -1.00
C GLY A 101 8.47 11.14 -0.59
N ALA A 102 8.56 11.83 0.55
CA ALA A 102 9.82 12.36 1.07
C ALA A 102 10.75 11.24 1.60
N MET A 103 10.19 10.24 2.28
CA MET A 103 10.96 9.11 2.82
C MET A 103 11.44 8.15 1.71
N SER A 104 10.73 8.09 0.58
CA SER A 104 11.18 7.36 -0.62
C SER A 104 12.27 8.11 -1.40
N ALA A 105 12.28 9.45 -1.38
CA ALA A 105 13.32 10.25 -2.03
C ALA A 105 14.65 10.23 -1.27
N GLU A 106 14.62 10.17 0.07
CA GLU A 106 15.83 10.13 0.90
C GLU A 106 16.56 8.78 0.81
N LYS A 107 15.84 7.69 0.55
CA LYS A 107 16.43 6.34 0.41
C LYS A 107 16.97 6.02 -0.99
N ALA A 108 16.67 6.85 -1.99
CA ALA A 108 17.17 6.71 -3.36
C ALA A 108 18.47 7.52 -3.62
N GLY A 109 18.94 8.27 -2.62
CA GLY A 109 20.12 9.14 -2.69
C GLY A 109 21.32 8.70 -1.84
N SER A 110 21.38 7.43 -1.40
CA SER A 110 22.54 6.87 -0.70
C SER A 110 23.07 5.60 -1.36
#